data_AF-A0A843HK54-F1
#
_entry.id   AF-A0A843HK54-F1
#
_cell.length_a   1.000
_cell.length_b   1.000
_cell.length_c   1.000
_cell.angle_alpha   90.00
_cell.angle_beta   90.00
_cell.angle_gamma   90.00
#
_symmetry.space_group_name_H-M   'P 1'
#
loop_
_entity.id
_entity.type
_entity.pdbx_description
1 polymer ?
#
loop_
_entity_poly.entity_id
_entity_poly.type
_entity_poly.pdbx_seq_one_letter_code
_entity_poly.pdbx_strand_id
1 'polypeptide(L)'
;MKALSRAHLLELGVTHVTEDGDVYVNDSLRKPSIIIGKHKYGQDRKYLAIHFIDKSTKKATIQKYKTKDGTVKKSPSWSYRVEMIPLARLMLAWFNGSIASNMDADHIDGNPMNNNLENLQPLSRKANLSKRALTHSQITKTYKQVQRMVESQ
;
A
#
# COMPACT_ATOMS: atom_id res chain seq x y z
N MET A 1 -11.48 5.86 1.02
CA MET A 1 -10.30 6.15 0.18
C MET A 1 -10.77 6.98 -1.01
N LYS A 2 -9.92 7.79 -1.63
CA LYS A 2 -10.31 8.51 -2.86
C LYS A 2 -10.45 7.54 -4.03
N ALA A 3 -11.22 7.91 -5.05
CA ALA A 3 -11.21 7.20 -6.32
C ALA A 3 -9.79 7.30 -6.92
N LEU A 4 -9.35 6.25 -7.59
CA LEU A 4 -8.03 6.18 -8.22
C LEU A 4 -8.22 5.81 -9.68
N SER A 5 -7.69 6.62 -10.59
CA SER A 5 -7.77 6.39 -12.03
C SER A 5 -6.38 6.37 -12.64
N ARG A 6 -6.25 5.76 -13.82
CA ARG A 6 -5.00 5.81 -14.60
C ARG A 6 -4.56 7.24 -14.91
N ALA A 7 -5.50 8.14 -15.24
CA ALA A 7 -5.21 9.55 -15.46
C ALA A 7 -4.56 10.19 -14.22
N HIS A 8 -5.12 9.94 -13.04
CA HIS A 8 -4.53 10.42 -11.79
C HIS A 8 -3.13 9.82 -11.54
N LEU A 9 -2.92 8.54 -11.82
CA LEU A 9 -1.60 7.91 -11.69
C LEU A 9 -0.56 8.53 -12.63
N LEU A 10 -0.95 8.89 -13.86
CA LEU A 10 -0.10 9.62 -14.81
C LEU A 10 0.25 11.02 -14.29
N GLU A 11 -0.71 11.77 -13.74
CA GLU A 11 -0.45 13.07 -13.06
C GLU A 11 0.52 12.91 -11.88
N LEU A 12 0.42 11.76 -11.20
CA LEU A 12 1.31 11.39 -10.12
C LEU A 12 2.71 10.95 -10.58
N GLY A 13 2.94 10.88 -11.89
CA GLY A 13 4.22 10.55 -12.51
C GLY A 13 4.44 9.06 -12.74
N VAL A 14 3.44 8.19 -12.54
CA VAL A 14 3.53 6.77 -12.90
C VAL A 14 3.47 6.64 -14.42
N THR A 15 4.52 6.08 -15.01
CA THR A 15 4.67 5.97 -16.48
C THR A 15 4.30 4.58 -16.99
N HIS A 16 4.60 3.54 -16.22
CA HIS A 16 4.32 2.16 -16.59
C HIS A 16 4.13 1.29 -15.35
N VAL A 17 3.32 0.23 -15.47
CA VAL A 17 3.09 -0.75 -14.42
C VAL A 17 3.04 -2.12 -15.09
N THR A 18 3.78 -3.09 -14.57
CA THR A 18 3.77 -4.48 -15.06
C THR A 18 2.68 -5.30 -14.37
N GLU A 19 2.29 -6.42 -14.95
CA GLU A 19 1.30 -7.33 -14.35
C GLU A 19 1.80 -7.98 -13.04
N ASP A 20 3.12 -8.06 -12.86
CA ASP A 20 3.79 -8.59 -11.66
C ASP A 20 3.93 -7.56 -10.53
N GLY A 21 3.54 -6.30 -10.78
CA GLY A 21 3.51 -5.25 -9.77
C GLY A 21 4.74 -4.36 -9.71
N ASP A 22 5.60 -4.37 -10.73
CA ASP A 22 6.65 -3.36 -10.88
C ASP A 22 6.05 -2.05 -11.37
N VAL A 23 6.52 -0.94 -10.79
CA VAL A 23 5.99 0.40 -11.07
C VAL A 23 7.13 1.29 -11.52
N TYR A 24 6.99 1.83 -12.73
CA TYR A 24 7.89 2.80 -13.33
C TYR A 24 7.29 4.19 -13.26
N VAL A 25 8.16 5.16 -13.06
CA VAL A 25 7.80 6.48 -12.60
C VAL A 25 8.82 7.49 -13.11
N ASN A 26 8.36 8.69 -13.42
CA ASN A 26 9.23 9.76 -13.90
C ASN A 26 9.91 10.47 -12.71
N ASP A 27 11.19 10.18 -12.53
CA ASP A 27 12.05 10.73 -11.47
C ASP A 27 12.24 12.25 -11.54
N SER A 28 11.94 12.88 -12.68
CA SER A 28 12.18 14.31 -12.89
C SER A 28 11.23 15.19 -12.07
N LEU A 29 10.09 14.65 -11.63
CA LEU A 29 9.04 15.42 -10.96
C LEU A 29 8.88 15.07 -9.48
N ARG A 30 9.13 13.80 -9.10
CA ARG A 30 8.82 13.22 -7.79
C ARG A 30 9.89 12.19 -7.44
N LYS A 31 10.10 11.92 -6.15
CA LYS A 31 10.88 10.76 -5.68
C LYS A 31 9.91 9.66 -5.25
N PRO A 32 9.44 8.81 -6.17
CA PRO A 32 8.63 7.65 -5.86
C PRO A 32 9.50 6.55 -5.25
N SER A 33 8.92 5.77 -4.34
CA SER A 33 9.55 4.56 -3.82
C SER A 33 8.49 3.51 -3.52
N ILE A 34 8.82 2.24 -3.79
CA ILE A 34 8.02 1.13 -3.26
C ILE A 34 8.49 0.88 -1.85
N ILE A 35 7.56 0.98 -0.89
CA ILE A 35 7.83 0.71 0.52
C ILE A 35 6.92 -0.40 1.04
N ILE A 36 7.43 -1.14 2.01
CA ILE A 36 6.64 -2.09 2.80
C ILE A 36 6.20 -1.37 4.07
N GLY A 37 4.89 -1.34 4.32
CA GLY A 37 4.32 -0.69 5.49
C GLY A 37 3.26 -1.54 6.18
N LYS A 38 3.06 -1.31 7.47
CA LYS A 38 1.98 -1.94 8.24
C LYS A 38 0.64 -1.32 7.86
N HIS A 39 -0.28 -2.13 7.37
CA HIS A 39 -1.69 -1.76 7.23
C HIS A 39 -2.35 -1.65 8.61
N LYS A 40 -3.46 -0.92 8.72
CA LYS A 40 -4.22 -0.71 9.99
C LYS A 40 -4.72 -1.97 10.70
N TYR A 41 -4.56 -3.14 10.08
CA TYR A 41 -4.91 -4.44 10.66
C TYR A 41 -3.66 -5.29 10.96
N GLY A 42 -2.48 -4.68 11.04
CA GLY A 42 -1.21 -5.34 11.39
C GLY A 42 -0.49 -6.06 10.23
N GLN A 43 -1.17 -6.28 9.11
CA GLN A 43 -0.61 -6.94 7.92
C GLN A 43 0.39 -6.05 7.19
N ASP A 44 1.50 -6.62 6.72
CA ASP A 44 2.42 -5.94 5.80
C ASP A 44 1.79 -5.80 4.42
N ARG A 45 2.02 -4.64 3.77
CA ARG A 45 1.58 -4.37 2.41
C ARG A 45 2.62 -3.54 1.67
N LYS A 46 2.69 -3.73 0.35
CA LYS A 46 3.44 -2.86 -0.55
C LYS A 46 2.64 -1.58 -0.85
N TYR A 47 3.33 -0.45 -0.82
CA TYR A 47 2.78 0.86 -1.17
C TYR A 47 3.70 1.56 -2.16
N LEU A 48 3.13 2.29 -3.10
CA LEU A 48 3.82 3.37 -3.78
C LEU A 48 3.77 4.61 -2.87
N ALA A 49 4.93 5.05 -2.40
CA ALA A 49 5.11 6.30 -1.67
C ALA A 49 5.61 7.37 -2.64
N ILE A 50 4.82 8.43 -2.80
CA ILE A 50 5.18 9.57 -3.67
C ILE A 50 5.47 10.77 -2.79
N HIS A 51 6.73 11.22 -2.82
CA HIS A 51 7.19 12.38 -2.06
C HIS A 51 6.96 13.66 -2.85
N PHE A 52 6.17 14.56 -2.30
CA PHE A 52 5.93 15.90 -2.82
C PHE A 52 6.82 16.88 -2.07
N ILE A 53 7.71 17.55 -2.79
CA ILE A 53 8.47 18.67 -2.25
C ILE A 53 7.54 19.88 -2.27
N ASP A 54 7.06 20.29 -1.11
CA ASP A 54 6.38 21.57 -1.01
C ASP A 54 7.43 22.68 -1.00
N LYS A 55 7.70 23.26 -2.19
CA LYS A 55 8.58 24.44 -2.30
C LYS A 55 7.89 25.74 -1.87
N SER A 56 6.56 25.73 -1.72
CA SER A 56 5.77 26.90 -1.31
C SER A 56 5.82 27.13 0.20
N THR A 57 6.01 26.06 0.98
CA THR A 57 6.43 26.16 2.38
C THR A 57 7.88 26.64 2.43
N LYS A 58 8.07 27.96 2.32
CA LYS A 58 9.37 28.67 2.43
C LYS A 58 10.11 28.45 3.77
N LYS A 59 9.63 27.58 4.65
CA LYS A 59 10.20 27.29 5.96
C LYS A 59 10.81 25.89 5.95
N ALA A 60 12.07 25.81 5.53
CA ALA A 60 12.89 24.66 5.87
C ALA A 60 13.08 24.64 7.40
N THR A 61 12.71 23.55 8.05
CA THR A 61 13.04 23.33 9.46
C THR A 61 14.50 22.93 9.55
N ILE A 62 15.26 23.44 10.52
CA ILE A 62 16.65 23.00 10.70
C ILE A 62 16.65 21.68 11.48
N GLN A 63 17.06 20.59 10.84
CA GLN A 63 17.28 19.31 11.49
C GLN A 63 18.73 19.23 11.99
N LYS A 64 18.90 18.81 13.24
CA LYS A 64 20.20 18.45 13.81
C LYS A 64 20.41 16.96 13.64
N TYR A 65 21.59 16.55 13.17
CA TYR A 65 21.97 15.14 13.07
C TYR A 65 23.40 14.94 13.57
N LYS A 66 23.67 13.76 14.11
CA LYS A 66 25.00 13.38 14.62
C LYS A 66 25.72 12.57 13.55
N THR A 67 26.94 12.97 13.20
CA THR A 67 27.80 12.24 12.27
C THR A 67 28.47 11.05 12.99
N LYS A 68 29.11 10.15 12.24
CA LYS A 68 29.74 8.93 12.78
C LYS A 68 30.83 9.23 13.81
N ASP A 69 31.53 10.34 13.65
CA ASP A 69 32.55 10.90 14.54
C ASP A 69 31.96 11.64 15.76
N GLY A 70 30.63 11.71 15.90
CA GLY A 70 29.96 12.31 17.03
C GLY A 70 29.65 13.81 16.89
N THR A 71 30.11 14.46 15.83
CA THR A 71 29.85 15.87 15.54
C THR A 71 28.36 16.12 15.24
N VAL A 72 27.76 17.17 15.83
CA VAL A 72 26.38 17.57 15.51
C VAL A 72 26.38 18.57 14.37
N LYS A 73 25.78 18.19 13.24
CA LYS A 73 25.58 19.07 12.06
C LYS A 73 24.13 19.50 11.95
N LYS A 74 23.91 20.59 11.21
CA LYS A 74 22.59 21.17 10.92
C LYS A 74 22.37 21.15 9.41
N SER A 75 21.20 20.71 8.97
CA SER A 75 20.78 20.82 7.56
C SER A 75 19.35 21.34 7.44
N PRO A 76 19.02 22.05 6.34
CA PRO A 76 17.64 22.32 5.98
C PRO A 76 16.90 21.00 5.77
N SER A 77 15.76 20.85 6.43
CA SER A 77 14.80 19.77 6.23
C SER A 77 13.54 20.39 5.63
N TRP A 78 13.23 19.98 4.41
CA TRP A 78 12.00 20.37 3.74
C TRP A 78 10.87 19.49 4.25
N SER A 79 9.70 20.08 4.51
CA SER A 79 8.51 19.28 4.80
C SER A 79 8.06 18.61 3.51
N TYR A 80 8.02 17.28 3.50
CA TYR A 80 7.48 16.51 2.39
C TYR A 80 6.05 16.12 2.73
N ARG A 81 5.12 16.36 1.82
CA ARG A 81 3.85 15.63 1.85
C ARG A 81 4.12 14.28 1.17
N VAL A 82 3.78 13.18 1.81
CA VAL A 82 3.88 11.85 1.20
C VAL A 82 2.48 11.35 0.90
N GLU A 83 2.25 10.97 -0.35
CA GLU A 83 1.03 10.25 -0.72
C GLU A 83 1.33 8.75 -0.82
N MET A 84 0.55 7.97 -0.07
CA MET A 84 0.72 6.53 0.05
C MET A 84 -0.42 5.83 -0.68
N ILE A 85 -0.10 5.11 -1.75
CA ILE A 85 -1.07 4.37 -2.55
C ILE A 85 -0.80 2.88 -2.39
N PRO A 86 -1.76 2.07 -1.90
CA PRO A 86 -1.58 0.62 -1.84
C PRO A 86 -1.32 0.05 -3.23
N LEU A 87 -0.27 -0.76 -3.38
CA LEU A 87 0.17 -1.27 -4.69
C LEU A 87 -0.94 -2.04 -5.41
N ALA A 88 -1.61 -2.97 -4.72
CA ALA A 88 -2.75 -3.70 -5.26
C ALA A 88 -3.87 -2.79 -5.81
N ARG A 89 -4.09 -1.62 -5.19
CA ARG A 89 -5.11 -0.66 -5.64
C ARG A 89 -4.66 0.12 -6.87
N LEU A 90 -3.36 0.45 -6.92
CA LEU A 90 -2.71 1.06 -8.09
C LEU A 90 -2.79 0.11 -9.29
N MET A 91 -2.44 -1.16 -9.10
CA MET A 91 -2.52 -2.22 -10.11
C MET A 91 -3.89 -2.28 -10.77
N LEU A 92 -4.94 -2.46 -9.97
CA LEU A 92 -6.31 -2.53 -10.49
C LEU A 92 -6.74 -1.22 -11.17
N ALA A 93 -6.34 -0.06 -10.66
CA ALA A 93 -6.66 1.21 -11.33
C ALA A 93 -5.91 1.38 -12.66
N TRP A 94 -4.70 0.84 -12.78
CA TRP A 94 -3.90 0.92 -14.01
C TRP A 94 -4.48 0.04 -15.12
N PHE A 95 -4.78 -1.23 -14.81
CA PHE A 95 -5.24 -2.21 -15.78
C PHE A 95 -6.76 -2.19 -16.02
N ASN A 96 -7.57 -1.86 -15.00
CA ASN A 96 -9.04 -1.81 -15.12
C ASN A 96 -9.58 -0.38 -15.26
N GLY A 97 -8.69 0.62 -15.40
CA GLY A 97 -8.99 2.02 -15.70
C GLY A 97 -9.29 2.91 -14.48
N SER A 98 -10.26 2.53 -13.65
CA SER A 98 -10.54 3.24 -12.40
C SER A 98 -11.07 2.34 -11.29
N ILE A 99 -10.67 2.64 -10.06
CA ILE A 99 -11.24 2.09 -8.84
C ILE A 99 -12.04 3.16 -8.13
N ALA A 100 -13.31 2.88 -7.89
CA ALA A 100 -14.18 3.73 -7.10
C ALA A 100 -13.71 3.83 -5.63
N SER A 101 -14.08 4.92 -4.97
CA SER A 101 -13.70 5.24 -3.57
C SER A 101 -14.16 4.20 -2.54
N ASN A 102 -15.24 3.48 -2.85
CA ASN A 102 -15.90 2.46 -2.02
C ASN A 102 -15.46 1.02 -2.32
N MET A 103 -14.68 0.81 -3.37
CA MET A 103 -14.06 -0.47 -3.70
C MET A 103 -12.73 -0.61 -2.96
N ASP A 104 -12.27 -1.83 -2.74
CA ASP A 104 -10.99 -2.22 -2.16
C ASP A 104 -10.37 -3.30 -3.04
N ALA A 105 -9.04 -3.31 -3.13
CA ALA A 105 -8.31 -4.42 -3.75
C ALA A 105 -8.31 -5.61 -2.79
N ASP A 106 -8.88 -6.72 -3.24
CA ASP A 106 -8.87 -7.99 -2.54
C ASP A 106 -7.86 -8.94 -3.20
N HIS A 107 -7.11 -9.65 -2.36
CA HIS A 107 -6.16 -10.66 -2.76
C HIS A 107 -6.87 -12.01 -2.75
N ILE A 108 -6.94 -12.69 -3.89
CA ILE A 108 -7.68 -13.95 -4.03
C ILE A 108 -7.10 -15.02 -3.10
N ASP A 109 -5.77 -15.13 -3.06
CA ASP A 109 -4.99 -16.02 -2.19
C ASP A 109 -4.92 -15.58 -0.71
N GLY A 110 -5.41 -14.38 -0.38
CA GLY A 110 -5.34 -13.80 0.95
C GLY A 110 -3.94 -13.30 1.36
N ASN A 111 -2.93 -13.34 0.48
CA ASN A 111 -1.58 -12.85 0.71
C ASN A 111 -1.42 -11.40 0.22
N PRO A 112 -1.31 -10.40 1.12
CA PRO A 112 -1.23 -8.99 0.72
C PRO A 112 0.07 -8.60 0.00
N MET A 113 1.07 -9.49 -0.02
CA MET A 113 2.36 -9.26 -0.68
C MET A 113 2.37 -9.75 -2.13
N ASN A 114 1.46 -10.65 -2.51
CA ASN A 114 1.29 -11.13 -3.88
C ASN A 114 0.43 -10.13 -4.67
N ASN A 115 1.06 -9.24 -5.44
CA ASN A 115 0.36 -8.15 -6.15
C ASN A 115 0.18 -8.44 -7.65
N ASN A 116 0.38 -9.68 -8.09
CA ASN A 116 0.13 -10.10 -9.47
C ASN A 116 -1.31 -9.76 -9.85
N LEU A 117 -1.53 -9.19 -11.04
CA LEU A 117 -2.85 -8.72 -11.46
C LEU A 117 -3.92 -9.82 -11.38
N GLU A 118 -3.57 -11.05 -11.77
CA GLU A 118 -4.45 -12.23 -11.70
C GLU A 118 -4.87 -12.61 -10.27
N ASN A 119 -4.09 -12.23 -9.25
CA ASN A 119 -4.40 -12.46 -7.84
C ASN A 119 -5.26 -11.33 -7.24
N LEU A 120 -5.60 -10.31 -8.01
CA LEU A 120 -6.32 -9.13 -7.53
C LEU A 120 -7.75 -9.10 -8.08
N GLN A 121 -8.71 -8.79 -7.21
CA GLN A 121 -10.08 -8.51 -7.62
C GLN A 121 -10.61 -7.25 -6.92
N PRO A 122 -11.42 -6.43 -7.62
CA PRO A 122 -12.07 -5.29 -7.00
C PRO A 122 -13.29 -5.77 -6.20
N LEU A 123 -13.32 -5.52 -4.89
CA LEU A 123 -14.48 -5.81 -4.03
C LEU A 123 -14.97 -4.58 -3.29
N SER A 124 -16.26 -4.50 -2.98
CA SER A 124 -16.72 -3.49 -2.03
C SER A 124 -16.07 -3.74 -0.66
N ARG A 125 -15.88 -2.66 0.11
CA ARG A 125 -15.35 -2.77 1.49
C ARG A 125 -16.13 -3.78 2.35
N LYS A 126 -17.46 -3.80 2.21
CA LYS A 126 -18.34 -4.75 2.92
C LYS A 126 -18.05 -6.19 2.48
N ALA A 127 -17.98 -6.46 1.18
CA ALA A 127 -17.71 -7.80 0.66
C ALA A 127 -16.31 -8.31 1.05
N ASN A 128 -15.28 -7.45 0.97
CA ASN A 128 -13.92 -7.81 1.38
C ASN A 128 -13.86 -8.15 2.89
N LEU A 129 -14.55 -7.37 3.73
CA LEU A 129 -14.66 -7.68 5.16
C LEU A 129 -15.41 -8.98 5.44
N SER A 130 -16.53 -9.23 4.75
CA SER A 130 -17.27 -10.49 4.86
C SER A 130 -16.42 -11.70 4.45
N LYS A 131 -15.64 -11.58 3.37
CA LYS A 131 -14.70 -12.63 2.91
C LYS A 131 -13.64 -12.94 3.98
N ARG A 132 -13.12 -11.93 4.68
CA ARG A 132 -12.16 -12.10 5.80
C ARG A 132 -12.78 -12.66 7.07
N ALA A 133 -14.02 -12.28 7.37
CA ALA A 133 -14.73 -12.77 8.55
C ALA A 133 -15.04 -14.28 8.43
N LEU A 134 -15.40 -14.72 7.22
CA LEU A 134 -15.60 -16.14 6.92
C LEU A 134 -14.31 -16.93 7.18
N THR A 135 -13.15 -16.47 6.70
CA THR A 135 -11.88 -17.19 6.91
C THR A 135 -11.48 -17.27 8.39
N HIS A 136 -11.52 -16.20 9.19
CA HIS A 136 -11.15 -16.28 10.61
C HIS A 136 -12.12 -17.13 11.44
N SER A 137 -13.44 -16.96 11.21
CA SER A 137 -14.44 -17.73 11.94
C SER A 137 -14.43 -19.21 11.54
N GLN A 138 -14.25 -19.53 10.27
CA GLN A 138 -14.18 -20.91 9.78
C GLN A 138 -12.91 -21.59 10.28
N ILE A 139 -11.75 -20.94 10.21
CA ILE A 139 -10.50 -21.47 10.76
C ILE A 139 -10.65 -21.76 12.26
N THR A 140 -11.20 -20.82 13.04
CA THR A 140 -11.40 -21.02 14.48
C THR A 140 -12.36 -22.17 14.77
N LYS A 141 -13.43 -22.30 13.97
CA LYS A 141 -14.42 -23.37 14.12
C LYS A 141 -13.83 -24.73 13.77
N THR A 142 -13.08 -24.82 12.66
CA THR A 142 -12.35 -26.02 12.25
C THR A 142 -11.30 -26.41 13.28
N TYR A 143 -10.51 -25.47 13.80
CA TYR A 143 -9.49 -25.74 14.82
C TYR A 143 -10.12 -26.33 16.10
N LYS A 144 -11.20 -25.72 16.59
CA LYS A 144 -11.95 -26.24 17.74
C LYS A 144 -12.56 -27.62 17.48
N GLN A 145 -12.97 -27.90 16.25
CA GLN A 145 -13.56 -29.18 15.88
C GLN A 145 -12.49 -30.28 15.79
N VAL A 146 -11.35 -30.01 15.18
CA VAL A 146 -10.18 -30.90 15.15
C VAL A 146 -9.65 -31.14 16.57
N GLN A 147 -9.53 -30.10 17.39
CA GLN A 147 -9.07 -30.23 18.77
C GLN A 147 -9.99 -31.15 19.60
N ARG A 148 -11.31 -31.02 19.47
CA ARG A 148 -12.26 -31.94 20.13
C ARG A 148 -12.15 -33.38 19.64
N MET A 149 -11.82 -33.60 18.37
CA MET A 149 -11.64 -34.95 17.82
C MET A 149 -10.36 -35.60 18.36
N VAL A 150 -9.28 -34.82 18.52
CA VAL A 150 -8.01 -35.28 19.11
C VAL A 150 -8.14 -35.55 20.60
N GLU A 151 -8.87 -34.71 21.35
CA GLU A 151 -9.12 -34.89 22.79
C GLU A 151 -10.12 -36.02 23.11
N SER A 152 -10.78 -36.58 22.10
CA SER A 152 -11.76 -37.69 22.23
C SER A 152 -11.18 -39.07 21.90
N GLN A 153 -9.88 -39.16 21.59
CA GLN A 153 -9.12 -40.40 21.39
C GLN A 153 -8.27 -40.69 22.62
#